data_AF-A0A831JGZ8-F1
#
_entry.id   AF-A0A831JGZ8-F1
#
_cell.length_a   1.000
_cell.length_b   1.000
_cell.length_c   1.000
_cell.angle_alpha   90.00
_cell.angle_beta   90.00
_cell.angle_gamma   90.00
#
_symmetry.space_group_name_H-M   'P 1'
#
loop_
_entity.id
_entity.type
_entity.pdbx_description
1 polymer ?
#
loop_
_entity_poly.entity_id
_entity_poly.type
_entity_poly.pdbx_seq_one_letter_code
_entity_poly.pdbx_strand_id
1 'polypeptide(L)'
;TPWEDFEKHVSKDGWANPENAKPVVIDDISTINAAPDNYKFKLVQFTGVTFQNGGKGIFAPEDGYGEENITDSHGNTIMIRTSNYASFAGNKLPEGKGNVTGILGRFRGTWQLTLRTANDVSDFTGSNEEGGNEGGETPSGETVLFQESFGTPEKSGTYWPYFSDYTGFDNPASMFENTSEEKASVRIVSNLTNVWFPGTKDVAIAIKNINAQGNTSATLEYQVGSNVYKAGEKQDLKTLRVKCNGQELSIPSKEVTGDAQQGNTPFKMTIENVTISDNTTLEFYCTTSENTYGLRLYSVKLYVPGSGSGSTSGDGGTTIEPTPSN
;
A
#
# COMPACT_ATOMS: atom_id res chain seq x y z
N THR A 1 -49.99 -23.49 6.13
CA THR A 1 -48.60 -23.89 5.79
C THR A 1 -47.64 -23.22 6.77
N PRO A 2 -46.36 -23.64 6.87
CA PRO A 2 -45.39 -22.94 7.71
C PRO A 2 -45.26 -21.43 7.41
N TRP A 3 -45.49 -21.03 6.15
CA TRP A 3 -45.54 -19.63 5.74
C TRP A 3 -46.75 -18.87 6.30
N GLU A 4 -47.95 -19.44 6.19
CA GLU A 4 -49.17 -18.84 6.74
C GLU A 4 -49.15 -18.73 8.27
N ASP A 5 -48.51 -19.69 8.96
CA ASP A 5 -48.31 -19.61 10.41
C ASP A 5 -47.25 -18.56 10.77
N PHE A 6 -46.18 -18.42 10.00
CA PHE A 6 -45.18 -17.35 10.18
C PHE A 6 -45.83 -15.96 10.08
N GLU A 7 -46.64 -15.72 9.05
CA GLU A 7 -47.32 -14.43 8.86
C GLU A 7 -48.31 -14.08 9.98
N LYS A 8 -48.95 -15.08 10.63
CA LYS A 8 -49.85 -14.84 11.77
C LYS A 8 -49.14 -14.45 13.06
N HIS A 9 -47.90 -14.90 13.24
CA HIS A 9 -47.18 -14.76 14.52
C HIS A 9 -46.04 -13.73 14.45
N VAL A 10 -45.64 -13.29 13.27
CA VAL A 10 -44.60 -12.28 13.08
C VAL A 10 -45.22 -10.95 12.71
N SER A 11 -45.11 -9.98 13.60
CA SER A 11 -45.36 -8.56 13.32
C SER A 11 -44.04 -7.81 13.18
N LYS A 12 -43.95 -6.86 12.26
CA LYS A 12 -42.79 -5.96 12.16
C LYS A 12 -42.76 -5.03 13.37
N ASP A 13 -41.75 -5.15 14.22
CA ASP A 13 -41.51 -4.26 15.37
C ASP A 13 -40.87 -2.94 14.91
N GLY A 14 -41.64 -2.18 14.12
CA GLY A 14 -41.20 -0.94 13.48
C GLY A 14 -40.13 -1.16 12.41
N TRP A 15 -39.72 -0.05 11.78
CA TRP A 15 -38.49 -0.02 11.00
C TRP A 15 -37.36 0.40 11.94
N ALA A 16 -36.22 -0.30 11.87
CA ALA A 16 -35.02 0.15 12.57
C ALA A 16 -34.74 1.61 12.18
N ASN A 17 -34.44 2.47 13.16
CA ASN A 17 -34.04 3.84 12.87
C ASN A 17 -32.81 3.83 11.95
N PRO A 18 -32.89 4.32 10.71
CA PRO A 18 -31.78 4.27 9.76
C PRO A 18 -30.52 4.96 10.28
N GLU A 19 -30.67 5.98 11.13
CA GLU A 19 -29.55 6.69 11.76
C GLU A 19 -28.71 5.80 12.68
N ASN A 20 -29.24 4.67 13.15
CA ASN A 20 -28.52 3.72 13.98
C ASN A 20 -27.64 2.76 13.15
N ALA A 21 -27.81 2.73 11.83
CA ALA A 21 -27.08 1.84 10.91
C ALA A 21 -25.91 2.57 10.24
N LYS A 22 -25.11 3.30 11.02
CA LYS A 22 -23.91 4.00 10.53
C LYS A 22 -22.70 3.06 10.52
N PRO A 23 -21.89 3.05 9.45
CA PRO A 23 -20.64 2.30 9.44
C PRO A 23 -19.68 2.86 10.48
N VAL A 24 -18.89 1.97 11.10
CA VAL A 24 -17.70 2.37 11.84
C VAL A 24 -16.62 2.70 10.81
N VAL A 25 -16.15 3.95 10.80
CA VAL A 25 -15.10 4.42 9.88
C VAL A 25 -13.73 3.97 10.39
N ILE A 26 -12.94 3.35 9.53
CA ILE A 26 -11.64 2.75 9.86
C ILE A 26 -10.64 3.10 8.76
N ASP A 27 -9.52 3.73 9.12
CA ASP A 27 -8.40 4.07 8.22
C ASP A 27 -7.20 3.12 8.37
N ASP A 28 -7.09 2.43 9.49
CA ASP A 28 -6.13 1.35 9.76
C ASP A 28 -6.86 0.02 9.98
N ILE A 29 -6.82 -0.85 8.97
CA ILE A 29 -7.41 -2.19 9.01
C ILE A 29 -6.86 -3.01 10.17
N SER A 30 -5.62 -2.78 10.63
CA SER A 30 -5.06 -3.55 11.75
C SER A 30 -5.84 -3.37 13.06
N THR A 31 -6.57 -2.26 13.21
CA THR A 31 -7.40 -1.97 14.39
C THR A 31 -8.42 -3.07 14.69
N ILE A 32 -8.95 -3.73 13.66
CA ILE A 32 -9.95 -4.80 13.84
C ILE A 32 -9.33 -6.06 14.48
N ASN A 33 -8.00 -6.22 14.38
CA ASN A 33 -7.27 -7.32 15.03
C ASN A 33 -7.03 -7.06 16.51
N ALA A 34 -6.93 -5.79 16.93
CA ALA A 34 -6.71 -5.43 18.32
C ALA A 34 -7.92 -5.75 19.22
N ALA A 35 -9.14 -5.73 18.67
CA ALA A 35 -10.36 -6.06 19.40
C ALA A 35 -11.40 -6.82 18.55
N PRO A 36 -11.16 -8.10 18.18
CA PRO A 36 -12.01 -8.83 17.23
C PRO A 36 -13.49 -8.91 17.62
N ASP A 37 -13.79 -9.01 18.91
CA ASP A 37 -15.17 -9.08 19.41
C ASP A 37 -15.95 -7.77 19.25
N ASN A 38 -15.25 -6.64 19.19
CA ASN A 38 -15.86 -5.32 18.97
C ASN A 38 -16.24 -5.10 17.50
N TYR A 39 -15.51 -5.73 16.58
CA TYR A 39 -15.62 -5.48 15.14
C TYR A 39 -16.28 -6.62 14.36
N LYS A 40 -16.31 -7.85 14.87
CA LYS A 40 -16.99 -8.97 14.19
C LYS A 40 -18.47 -8.65 13.98
N PHE A 41 -18.95 -8.89 12.76
CA PHE A 41 -20.33 -8.69 12.34
C PHE A 41 -20.81 -7.23 12.42
N LYS A 42 -19.87 -6.27 12.36
CA LYS A 42 -20.18 -4.85 12.26
C LYS A 42 -20.16 -4.39 10.82
N LEU A 43 -20.99 -3.38 10.55
CA LEU A 43 -20.88 -2.55 9.36
C LEU A 43 -19.70 -1.60 9.55
N VAL A 44 -18.72 -1.65 8.66
CA VAL A 44 -17.54 -0.79 8.68
C VAL A 44 -17.35 -0.12 7.33
N GLN A 45 -16.65 1.01 7.33
CA GLN A 45 -16.18 1.69 6.13
C GLN A 45 -14.67 1.84 6.24
N PHE A 46 -13.95 1.15 5.36
CA PHE A 46 -12.52 1.35 5.20
C PHE A 46 -12.27 2.52 4.27
N THR A 47 -11.46 3.48 4.70
CA THR A 47 -11.21 4.71 3.95
C THR A 47 -9.82 4.72 3.30
N GLY A 48 -9.73 5.30 2.10
CA GLY A 48 -8.44 5.47 1.41
C GLY A 48 -7.80 4.15 0.96
N VAL A 49 -8.62 3.10 0.78
CA VAL A 49 -8.15 1.77 0.38
C VAL A 49 -8.03 1.65 -1.14
N THR A 50 -7.16 0.75 -1.60
CA THR A 50 -7.04 0.37 -3.01
C THR A 50 -7.41 -1.09 -3.21
N PHE A 51 -8.06 -1.42 -4.32
CA PHE A 51 -8.20 -2.81 -4.75
C PHE A 51 -6.87 -3.33 -5.31
N GLN A 52 -6.45 -4.53 -4.89
CA GLN A 52 -5.25 -5.19 -5.42
C GLN A 52 -5.30 -5.34 -6.94
N ASN A 53 -6.48 -5.68 -7.48
CA ASN A 53 -6.74 -5.78 -8.93
C ASN A 53 -7.56 -4.60 -9.47
N GLY A 54 -7.51 -3.43 -8.81
CA GLY A 54 -8.21 -2.22 -9.26
C GLY A 54 -7.88 -1.88 -10.72
N GLY A 55 -8.90 -1.54 -11.51
CA GLY A 55 -8.75 -1.24 -12.94
C GLY A 55 -8.46 -2.46 -13.84
N LYS A 56 -8.28 -3.66 -13.28
CA LYS A 56 -7.95 -4.89 -14.02
C LYS A 56 -8.98 -6.00 -13.85
N GLY A 57 -9.42 -6.25 -12.62
CA GLY A 57 -10.34 -7.32 -12.25
C GLY A 57 -11.81 -6.89 -12.22
N ILE A 58 -12.65 -7.87 -11.89
CA ILE A 58 -14.09 -7.70 -11.60
C ILE A 58 -14.38 -8.27 -10.20
N PHE A 59 -15.52 -7.94 -9.60
CA PHE A 59 -15.82 -8.39 -8.23
C PHE A 59 -15.99 -9.91 -8.08
N ALA A 60 -16.52 -10.61 -9.09
CA ALA A 60 -16.61 -12.06 -9.14
C ALA A 60 -16.76 -12.57 -10.58
N PRO A 61 -16.22 -13.76 -10.91
CA PRO A 61 -16.46 -14.42 -12.19
C PRO A 61 -17.92 -14.88 -12.34
N GLU A 62 -18.33 -15.21 -13.56
CA GLU A 62 -19.70 -15.68 -13.87
C GLU A 62 -20.07 -16.96 -13.09
N ASP A 63 -19.10 -17.86 -12.91
CA ASP A 63 -19.27 -19.11 -12.18
C ASP A 63 -18.40 -19.14 -10.91
N GLY A 64 -19.05 -19.06 -9.74
CA GLY A 64 -18.41 -19.25 -8.44
C GLY A 64 -18.42 -18.02 -7.53
N TYR A 65 -17.25 -17.65 -7.01
CA TYR A 65 -17.11 -16.51 -6.10
C TYR A 65 -15.83 -15.75 -6.42
N GLY A 66 -15.86 -14.43 -6.23
CA GLY A 66 -14.68 -13.58 -6.29
C GLY A 66 -14.04 -13.41 -4.92
N GLU A 67 -12.72 -13.35 -4.91
CA GLU A 67 -11.90 -13.03 -3.75
C GLU A 67 -10.93 -11.93 -4.16
N GLU A 68 -11.17 -10.73 -3.64
CA GLU A 68 -10.36 -9.54 -3.96
C GLU A 68 -9.82 -8.93 -2.68
N ASN A 69 -8.60 -8.42 -2.68
CA ASN A 69 -8.05 -7.76 -1.50
C ASN A 69 -8.13 -6.25 -1.66
N ILE A 70 -8.46 -5.57 -0.57
CA ILE A 70 -8.22 -4.14 -0.43
C ILE A 70 -7.07 -3.88 0.54
N THR A 71 -6.27 -2.87 0.24
CA THR A 71 -5.12 -2.46 1.05
C THR A 71 -5.34 -1.05 1.56
N ASP A 72 -5.14 -0.80 2.86
CA ASP A 72 -5.16 0.56 3.42
C ASP A 72 -3.84 1.31 3.19
N SER A 73 -3.79 2.58 3.61
CA SER A 73 -2.56 3.40 3.55
C SER A 73 -1.43 2.89 4.44
N HIS A 74 -1.73 1.96 5.36
CA HIS A 74 -0.79 1.36 6.30
C HIS A 74 -0.20 0.04 5.76
N GLY A 75 -0.67 -0.44 4.60
CA GLY A 75 -0.23 -1.69 3.97
C GLY A 75 -0.93 -2.93 4.52
N ASN A 76 -1.94 -2.77 5.37
CA ASN A 76 -2.75 -3.89 5.85
C ASN A 76 -3.76 -4.28 4.77
N THR A 77 -4.05 -5.57 4.67
CA THR A 77 -4.98 -6.10 3.68
C THR A 77 -6.15 -6.80 4.35
N ILE A 78 -7.31 -6.71 3.70
CA ILE A 78 -8.48 -7.53 4.02
C ILE A 78 -9.10 -8.05 2.73
N MET A 79 -9.55 -9.30 2.77
CA MET A 79 -10.21 -9.94 1.63
C MET A 79 -11.69 -9.59 1.61
N ILE A 80 -12.17 -9.21 0.43
CA ILE A 80 -13.57 -9.05 0.04
C ILE A 80 -14.01 -10.31 -0.67
N ARG A 81 -15.09 -10.92 -0.19
CA ARG A 81 -15.73 -12.07 -0.84
C ARG A 81 -17.00 -11.62 -1.52
N THR A 82 -17.10 -11.86 -2.83
CA THR A 82 -18.30 -11.54 -3.61
C THR A 82 -18.89 -12.80 -4.25
N SER A 83 -20.20 -12.98 -4.13
CA SER A 83 -20.93 -14.05 -4.81
C SER A 83 -21.11 -13.71 -6.30
N ASN A 84 -21.01 -14.69 -7.19
CA ASN A 84 -21.37 -14.50 -8.60
C ASN A 84 -22.85 -14.12 -8.80
N TYR A 85 -23.72 -14.38 -7.82
CA TYR A 85 -25.12 -13.93 -7.84
C TYR A 85 -25.32 -12.45 -7.46
N ALA A 86 -24.27 -11.74 -7.03
CA ALA A 86 -24.36 -10.32 -6.73
C ALA A 86 -24.64 -9.52 -8.01
N SER A 87 -25.53 -8.53 -7.96
CA SER A 87 -25.87 -7.69 -9.11
C SER A 87 -24.69 -6.88 -9.67
N PHE A 88 -23.61 -6.77 -8.90
CA PHE A 88 -22.37 -6.08 -9.25
C PHE A 88 -21.18 -7.03 -9.44
N ALA A 89 -21.40 -8.36 -9.49
CA ALA A 89 -20.34 -9.36 -9.64
C ALA A 89 -19.44 -9.07 -10.84
N GLY A 90 -20.04 -8.77 -12.00
CA GLY A 90 -19.33 -8.43 -13.23
C GLY A 90 -18.78 -7.01 -13.29
N ASN A 91 -19.02 -6.17 -12.28
CA ASN A 91 -18.52 -4.78 -12.30
C ASN A 91 -17.00 -4.78 -12.19
N LYS A 92 -16.38 -3.88 -12.96
CA LYS A 92 -14.94 -3.65 -12.89
C LYS A 92 -14.57 -3.10 -11.52
N LEU A 93 -13.49 -3.62 -10.94
CA LEU A 93 -12.93 -3.07 -9.70
C LEU A 93 -12.42 -1.66 -9.98
N PRO A 94 -12.78 -0.65 -9.17
CA PRO A 94 -12.32 0.71 -9.41
C PRO A 94 -10.80 0.81 -9.19
N GLU A 95 -10.18 1.66 -9.99
CA GLU A 95 -8.78 2.03 -9.81
C GLU A 95 -8.66 3.18 -8.82
N GLY A 96 -7.46 3.34 -8.23
CA GLY A 96 -7.18 4.43 -7.31
C GLY A 96 -7.61 4.14 -5.87
N LYS A 97 -7.61 5.19 -5.05
CA LYS A 97 -8.01 5.12 -3.64
C LYS A 97 -9.46 5.52 -3.52
N GLY A 98 -10.20 4.84 -2.67
CA GLY A 98 -11.56 5.22 -2.32
C GLY A 98 -12.00 4.58 -1.01
N ASN A 99 -13.30 4.50 -0.84
CA ASN A 99 -13.93 3.99 0.36
C ASN A 99 -14.63 2.66 0.07
N VAL A 100 -14.47 1.69 0.96
CA VAL A 100 -15.16 0.41 0.87
C VAL A 100 -15.90 0.13 2.16
N THR A 101 -17.23 0.09 2.07
CA THR A 101 -18.15 -0.21 3.14
C THR A 101 -18.55 -1.69 3.09
N GLY A 102 -18.68 -2.36 4.23
CA GLY A 102 -19.11 -3.75 4.21
C GLY A 102 -19.33 -4.32 5.59
N ILE A 103 -19.84 -5.54 5.63
CA ILE A 103 -20.07 -6.28 6.87
C ILE A 103 -18.84 -7.17 7.13
N LEU A 104 -18.18 -6.95 8.26
CA LEU A 104 -17.05 -7.79 8.67
C LEU A 104 -17.53 -9.17 9.14
N GLY A 105 -16.96 -10.21 8.54
CA GLY A 105 -17.14 -11.60 8.93
C GLY A 105 -15.82 -12.25 9.34
N ARG A 106 -15.92 -13.40 10.01
CA ARG A 106 -14.78 -14.29 10.30
C ARG A 106 -15.06 -15.66 9.72
N PHE A 107 -14.16 -16.16 8.87
CA PHE A 107 -14.21 -17.53 8.37
C PHE A 107 -12.94 -18.27 8.77
N ARG A 108 -13.09 -19.33 9.58
CA ARG A 108 -11.98 -20.14 10.11
C ARG A 108 -10.85 -19.30 10.74
N GLY A 109 -11.20 -18.19 11.38
CA GLY A 109 -10.25 -17.29 12.03
C GLY A 109 -9.70 -16.17 11.13
N THR A 110 -10.03 -16.12 9.84
CA THR A 110 -9.60 -15.04 8.93
C THR A 110 -10.71 -14.01 8.76
N TRP A 111 -10.35 -12.73 8.69
CA TRP A 111 -11.30 -11.67 8.33
C TRP A 111 -11.75 -11.77 6.88
N GLN A 112 -13.04 -11.56 6.65
CA GLN A 112 -13.62 -11.41 5.32
C GLN A 112 -14.59 -10.23 5.35
N LEU A 113 -14.57 -9.38 4.34
CA LEU A 113 -15.53 -8.31 4.15
C LEU A 113 -16.57 -8.74 3.11
N THR A 114 -17.84 -8.56 3.43
CA THR A 114 -18.95 -8.78 2.49
C THR A 114 -19.56 -7.44 2.11
N LEU A 115 -19.54 -7.10 0.82
CA LEU A 115 -20.22 -5.91 0.30
C LEU A 115 -21.70 -6.20 0.11
N ARG A 116 -22.56 -5.21 0.36
CA ARG A 116 -24.02 -5.34 0.27
C ARG A 116 -24.54 -4.90 -1.10
N THR A 117 -23.84 -3.94 -1.72
CA THR A 117 -24.22 -3.31 -2.98
C THR A 117 -22.99 -2.71 -3.66
N ALA A 118 -23.07 -2.37 -4.96
CA ALA A 118 -22.03 -1.63 -5.65
C ALA A 118 -21.71 -0.28 -4.98
N ASN A 119 -22.73 0.39 -4.43
CA ASN A 119 -22.58 1.70 -3.78
C ASN A 119 -21.75 1.65 -2.49
N ASP A 120 -21.48 0.46 -1.96
CA ASP A 120 -20.55 0.29 -0.85
C ASP A 120 -19.11 0.59 -1.27
N VAL A 121 -18.85 0.70 -2.57
CA VAL A 121 -17.57 1.09 -3.16
C VAL A 121 -17.73 2.49 -3.73
N SER A 122 -17.18 3.49 -3.05
CA SER A 122 -17.41 4.90 -3.38
C SER A 122 -16.11 5.71 -3.40
N ASP A 123 -16.17 6.87 -4.04
CA ASP A 123 -15.12 7.90 -3.96
C ASP A 123 -13.74 7.43 -4.45
N PHE A 124 -13.73 6.51 -5.42
CA PHE A 124 -12.48 6.01 -6.01
C PHE A 124 -11.92 6.99 -7.05
N THR A 125 -10.71 7.46 -6.81
CA THR A 125 -10.03 8.48 -7.63
C THR A 125 -9.72 8.06 -9.07
N GLY A 126 -9.76 6.75 -9.38
CA GLY A 126 -9.50 6.21 -10.72
C GLY A 126 -10.75 5.64 -11.40
N SER A 127 -11.95 5.91 -10.88
CA SER A 127 -13.19 5.44 -11.53
C SER A 127 -13.55 6.33 -12.74
N ASN A 128 -13.17 5.87 -13.93
CA ASN A 128 -13.82 6.31 -15.16
C ASN A 128 -14.97 5.34 -15.45
N GLU A 129 -16.21 5.74 -15.16
CA GLU A 129 -17.35 5.74 -16.11
C GLU A 129 -18.47 6.70 -15.63
N GLU A 130 -18.86 7.57 -16.56
CA GLU A 130 -20.01 8.48 -16.72
C GLU A 130 -20.93 8.84 -15.53
N GLY A 131 -20.94 10.15 -15.18
CA GLY A 131 -22.14 10.81 -14.65
C GLY A 131 -21.91 11.98 -13.69
N GLY A 132 -21.87 13.21 -14.20
CA GLY A 132 -22.39 14.38 -13.47
C GLY A 132 -21.44 15.18 -12.57
N ASN A 133 -20.95 16.28 -13.15
CA ASN A 133 -20.50 17.54 -12.55
C ASN A 133 -20.85 17.80 -11.06
N GLU A 134 -19.85 18.14 -10.24
CA GLU A 134 -19.67 19.50 -9.68
C GLU A 134 -18.38 19.57 -8.84
N GLY A 135 -17.69 20.71 -8.98
CA GLY A 135 -16.40 20.97 -8.36
C GLY A 135 -16.47 21.09 -6.83
N GLY A 136 -15.41 20.63 -6.19
CA GLY A 136 -15.08 20.93 -4.81
C GLY A 136 -13.57 20.96 -4.67
N GLU A 137 -13.03 22.11 -4.28
CA GLU A 137 -11.61 22.32 -4.03
C GLU A 137 -11.08 21.25 -3.05
N THR A 138 -10.05 20.52 -3.48
CA THR A 138 -9.35 19.54 -2.64
C THR A 138 -8.04 20.15 -2.15
N PRO A 139 -7.83 20.27 -0.84
CA PRO A 139 -6.49 20.23 -0.25
C PRO A 139 -6.41 19.03 0.70
N SER A 140 -5.43 18.13 0.68
CA SER A 140 -4.28 17.91 -0.19
C SER A 140 -3.89 16.44 0.04
N GLY A 141 -4.18 15.57 -0.93
CA GLY A 141 -3.67 14.20 -0.93
C GLY A 141 -2.19 14.19 -1.26
N GLU A 142 -1.49 13.15 -0.82
CA GLU A 142 -0.14 12.83 -1.28
C GLU A 142 -0.16 12.60 -2.81
N THR A 143 0.75 13.25 -3.56
CA THR A 143 0.90 13.02 -5.00
C THR A 143 1.98 11.98 -5.25
N VAL A 144 1.60 10.76 -5.64
CA VAL A 144 2.57 9.71 -6.02
C VAL A 144 3.13 9.99 -7.40
N LEU A 145 4.45 10.12 -7.49
CA LEU A 145 5.19 10.35 -8.74
C LEU A 145 5.69 9.04 -9.35
N PHE A 146 6.03 8.07 -8.49
CA PHE A 146 6.49 6.75 -8.88
C PHE A 146 6.25 5.75 -7.75
N GLN A 147 5.89 4.52 -8.08
CA GLN A 147 5.82 3.41 -7.13
C GLN A 147 6.13 2.08 -7.83
N GLU A 148 6.89 1.21 -7.18
CA GLU A 148 7.28 -0.11 -7.69
C GLU A 148 7.31 -1.14 -6.56
N SER A 149 6.61 -2.26 -6.77
CA SER A 149 6.60 -3.46 -5.91
C SER A 149 7.42 -4.62 -6.50
N PHE A 150 7.93 -4.46 -7.72
CA PHE A 150 8.65 -5.43 -8.53
C PHE A 150 7.80 -6.62 -9.01
N GLY A 151 6.48 -6.57 -8.83
CA GLY A 151 5.52 -7.56 -9.34
C GLY A 151 5.73 -8.98 -8.78
N THR A 152 5.55 -9.99 -9.63
CA THR A 152 5.66 -11.42 -9.25
C THR A 152 6.65 -12.15 -10.17
N PRO A 153 7.93 -12.25 -9.80
CA PRO A 153 8.93 -12.90 -10.65
C PRO A 153 8.74 -14.41 -10.66
N GLU A 154 8.96 -15.02 -11.82
CA GLU A 154 8.98 -16.47 -12.00
C GLU A 154 10.39 -16.97 -12.30
N LYS A 155 10.70 -18.19 -11.86
CA LYS A 155 11.99 -18.81 -12.18
C LYS A 155 12.00 -19.37 -13.60
N SER A 156 13.13 -19.22 -14.28
CA SER A 156 13.49 -20.07 -15.41
C SER A 156 14.31 -21.26 -14.89
N GLY A 157 13.64 -22.41 -14.74
CA GLY A 157 14.22 -23.57 -14.08
C GLY A 157 14.54 -23.28 -12.60
N THR A 158 15.82 -23.32 -12.24
CA THR A 158 16.28 -23.00 -10.86
C THR A 158 16.71 -21.55 -10.68
N TYR A 159 16.77 -20.77 -11.75
CA TYR A 159 17.33 -19.42 -11.75
C TYR A 159 16.25 -18.35 -11.66
N TRP A 160 16.46 -17.39 -10.77
CA TRP A 160 15.70 -16.15 -10.74
C TRP A 160 16.14 -15.24 -11.90
N PRO A 161 15.24 -14.45 -12.49
CA PRO A 161 15.59 -13.53 -13.57
C PRO A 161 16.57 -12.47 -13.04
N TYR A 162 17.57 -12.15 -13.85
CA TYR A 162 18.38 -10.97 -13.60
C TYR A 162 17.52 -9.71 -13.76
N PHE A 163 17.86 -8.66 -13.03
CA PHE A 163 17.16 -7.38 -13.10
C PHE A 163 17.13 -6.82 -14.53
N SER A 164 18.20 -7.04 -15.31
CA SER A 164 18.30 -6.62 -16.71
C SER A 164 17.33 -7.34 -17.66
N ASP A 165 16.92 -8.56 -17.31
CA ASP A 165 16.15 -9.44 -18.19
C ASP A 165 14.69 -9.57 -17.71
N TYR A 166 14.37 -8.95 -16.56
CA TYR A 166 13.07 -8.99 -15.94
C TYR A 166 12.12 -7.97 -16.58
N THR A 167 10.86 -8.37 -16.79
CA THR A 167 9.83 -7.55 -17.43
C THR A 167 8.55 -7.42 -16.62
N GLY A 168 8.45 -8.12 -15.48
CA GLY A 168 7.27 -8.11 -14.60
C GLY A 168 7.23 -6.96 -13.61
N PHE A 169 7.87 -5.84 -13.92
CA PHE A 169 7.80 -4.61 -13.12
C PHE A 169 6.39 -4.00 -13.19
N ASP A 170 6.01 -3.21 -12.18
CA ASP A 170 4.76 -2.45 -12.21
C ASP A 170 4.82 -1.30 -13.25
N ASN A 171 6.03 -0.81 -13.52
CA ASN A 171 6.32 0.24 -14.49
C ASN A 171 7.00 -0.32 -15.76
N PRO A 172 7.05 0.44 -16.88
CA PRO A 172 7.72 0.00 -18.09
C PRO A 172 9.16 -0.47 -17.84
N ALA A 173 9.49 -1.68 -18.31
CA ALA A 173 10.82 -2.29 -18.13
C ALA A 173 11.98 -1.38 -18.60
N SER A 174 11.73 -0.49 -19.57
CA SER A 174 12.70 0.50 -20.07
C SER A 174 13.17 1.52 -19.02
N MET A 175 12.46 1.65 -17.90
CA MET A 175 12.88 2.50 -16.78
C MET A 175 13.99 1.85 -15.95
N PHE A 176 14.12 0.53 -16.00
CA PHE A 176 14.98 -0.23 -15.10
C PHE A 176 16.26 -0.66 -15.79
N GLU A 177 17.39 -0.40 -15.15
CA GLU A 177 18.71 -0.73 -15.69
C GLU A 177 19.62 -1.29 -14.59
N ASN A 178 20.39 -2.32 -14.89
CA ASN A 178 21.52 -2.74 -14.04
C ASN A 178 22.76 -1.96 -14.51
N THR A 179 23.29 -1.07 -13.66
CA THR A 179 24.37 -0.14 -14.05
C THR A 179 25.76 -0.64 -13.65
N SER A 180 25.85 -1.66 -12.80
CA SER A 180 27.10 -2.35 -12.46
C SER A 180 27.38 -3.57 -13.35
N GLU A 181 28.62 -4.07 -13.31
CA GLU A 181 28.99 -5.33 -13.95
C GLU A 181 28.34 -6.54 -13.25
N GLU A 182 28.40 -6.57 -11.92
CA GLU A 182 27.67 -7.58 -11.14
C GLU A 182 26.17 -7.31 -11.20
N LYS A 183 25.38 -8.39 -11.23
CA LYS A 183 23.95 -8.29 -11.52
C LYS A 183 23.09 -8.46 -10.29
N ALA A 184 22.12 -7.57 -10.14
CA ALA A 184 20.95 -7.82 -9.29
C ALA A 184 20.02 -8.87 -9.92
N SER A 185 19.18 -9.51 -9.11
CA SER A 185 18.15 -10.45 -9.59
C SER A 185 16.82 -10.21 -8.88
N VAL A 186 15.70 -10.38 -9.58
CA VAL A 186 14.36 -10.20 -9.00
C VAL A 186 13.87 -11.55 -8.50
N ARG A 187 13.50 -11.62 -7.21
CA ARG A 187 13.22 -12.88 -6.51
C ARG A 187 11.94 -12.75 -5.70
N ILE A 188 11.32 -13.88 -5.38
CA ILE A 188 10.33 -13.95 -4.30
C ILE A 188 10.85 -14.90 -3.21
N VAL A 189 10.85 -14.42 -1.96
CA VAL A 189 11.27 -15.18 -0.77
C VAL A 189 10.24 -14.92 0.32
N SER A 190 9.69 -15.99 0.91
CA SER A 190 8.63 -15.88 1.92
C SER A 190 7.43 -15.02 1.46
N ASN A 191 7.04 -15.18 0.18
CA ASN A 191 5.99 -14.40 -0.49
C ASN A 191 6.26 -12.89 -0.62
N LEU A 192 7.51 -12.45 -0.42
CA LEU A 192 7.92 -11.08 -0.61
C LEU A 192 8.79 -10.96 -1.85
N THR A 193 8.28 -10.29 -2.89
CA THR A 193 9.07 -9.93 -4.05
C THR A 193 10.15 -8.92 -3.65
N ASN A 194 11.35 -9.08 -4.20
CA ASN A 194 12.47 -8.21 -3.93
C ASN A 194 13.49 -8.23 -5.07
N VAL A 195 14.23 -7.13 -5.21
CA VAL A 195 15.49 -7.09 -5.93
C VAL A 195 16.62 -7.49 -4.98
N TRP A 196 17.34 -8.54 -5.33
CA TRP A 196 18.47 -9.08 -4.58
C TRP A 196 19.79 -8.46 -5.04
N PHE A 197 20.47 -7.82 -4.09
CA PHE A 197 21.84 -7.34 -4.21
C PHE A 197 22.76 -8.33 -3.49
N PRO A 198 23.44 -9.24 -4.22
CA PRO A 198 24.31 -10.25 -3.62
C PRO A 198 25.38 -9.64 -2.70
N GLY A 199 25.60 -10.29 -1.55
CA GLY A 199 26.65 -9.89 -0.61
C GLY A 199 28.04 -10.02 -1.24
N THR A 200 28.97 -9.19 -0.78
CA THR A 200 30.38 -9.12 -1.22
C THR A 200 30.54 -8.77 -2.70
N LYS A 201 29.59 -8.03 -3.26
CA LYS A 201 29.58 -7.58 -4.66
C LYS A 201 29.24 -6.09 -4.77
N ASP A 202 29.83 -5.42 -5.76
CA ASP A 202 29.48 -4.07 -6.17
C ASP A 202 28.29 -4.15 -7.12
N VAL A 203 27.10 -3.83 -6.63
CA VAL A 203 25.86 -3.94 -7.41
C VAL A 203 25.15 -2.60 -7.42
N ALA A 204 24.73 -2.15 -8.60
CA ALA A 204 24.01 -0.92 -8.82
C ALA A 204 22.89 -1.14 -9.85
N ILE A 205 21.72 -0.57 -9.55
CA ILE A 205 20.59 -0.48 -10.46
C ILE A 205 20.11 0.96 -10.54
N ALA A 206 19.50 1.33 -11.66
CA ALA A 206 18.85 2.61 -11.85
C ALA A 206 17.38 2.43 -12.22
N ILE A 207 16.55 3.32 -11.67
CA ILE A 207 15.16 3.58 -12.07
C ILE A 207 15.15 4.96 -12.70
N LYS A 208 14.96 5.02 -14.02
CA LYS A 208 15.12 6.22 -14.85
C LYS A 208 13.78 6.75 -15.32
N ASN A 209 13.80 7.97 -15.85
CA ASN A 209 12.67 8.59 -16.53
C ASN A 209 11.43 8.76 -15.64
N ILE A 210 11.62 8.92 -14.33
CA ILE A 210 10.50 9.23 -13.43
C ILE A 210 10.01 10.65 -13.75
N ASN A 211 8.71 10.76 -14.06
CA ASN A 211 8.07 12.05 -14.33
C ASN A 211 7.75 12.74 -13.00
N ALA A 212 8.37 13.89 -12.75
CA ALA A 212 8.15 14.65 -11.53
C ALA A 212 6.86 15.48 -11.57
N GLN A 213 6.18 15.54 -12.71
CA GLN A 213 4.94 16.28 -12.92
C GLN A 213 5.11 17.76 -12.53
N GLY A 214 6.29 18.33 -12.82
CA GLY A 214 6.64 19.71 -12.48
C GLY A 214 7.07 19.95 -11.01
N ASN A 215 7.05 18.93 -10.15
CA ASN A 215 7.54 19.04 -8.78
C ASN A 215 9.07 19.04 -8.74
N THR A 216 9.64 19.78 -7.78
CA THR A 216 11.10 19.89 -7.61
C THR A 216 11.62 19.22 -6.34
N SER A 217 10.71 18.78 -5.46
CA SER A 217 11.01 18.09 -4.21
C SER A 217 9.98 17.00 -3.97
N ALA A 218 10.42 15.86 -3.43
CA ALA A 218 9.57 14.73 -3.05
C ALA A 218 10.16 13.98 -1.84
N THR A 219 9.37 13.09 -1.26
CA THR A 219 9.80 12.08 -0.31
C THR A 219 10.03 10.77 -1.04
N LEU A 220 11.22 10.18 -0.84
CA LEU A 220 11.53 8.83 -1.25
C LEU A 220 11.29 7.88 -0.06
N GLU A 221 10.43 6.90 -0.26
CA GLU A 221 10.22 5.77 0.64
C GLU A 221 10.63 4.47 -0.06
N TYR A 222 11.34 3.60 0.62
CA TYR A 222 11.62 2.26 0.12
C TYR A 222 11.73 1.27 1.27
N GLN A 223 11.49 -0.01 0.98
CA GLN A 223 11.67 -1.08 1.95
C GLN A 223 12.92 -1.89 1.62
N VAL A 224 13.78 -2.08 2.61
CA VAL A 224 15.02 -2.85 2.47
C VAL A 224 15.17 -3.85 3.61
N GLY A 225 15.82 -4.97 3.34
CA GLY A 225 16.18 -5.97 4.33
C GLY A 225 17.54 -6.60 4.00
N SER A 226 18.03 -7.47 4.88
CA SER A 226 19.29 -8.17 4.68
C SER A 226 19.17 -9.65 5.02
N ASN A 227 20.05 -10.46 4.44
CA ASN A 227 20.09 -11.91 4.59
C ASN A 227 20.91 -12.33 5.83
N VAL A 228 20.71 -11.64 6.97
CA VAL A 228 21.34 -11.94 8.26
C VAL A 228 20.50 -12.96 9.03
N TYR A 229 21.09 -14.08 9.49
CA TYR A 229 20.33 -15.15 10.15
C TYR A 229 20.97 -15.70 11.40
N LYS A 230 22.30 -15.74 11.47
CA LYS A 230 23.00 -16.39 12.59
C LYS A 230 23.23 -15.39 13.71
N ALA A 231 23.18 -15.89 14.93
CA ALA A 231 23.57 -15.13 16.11
C ALA A 231 24.95 -14.47 15.91
N GLY A 232 25.05 -13.18 16.23
CA GLY A 232 26.24 -12.35 16.01
C GLY A 232 26.39 -11.75 14.61
N GLU A 233 25.61 -12.15 13.60
CA GLU A 233 25.60 -11.49 12.28
C GLU A 233 24.85 -10.16 12.36
N LYS A 234 25.40 -9.13 11.69
CA LYS A 234 24.80 -7.79 11.63
C LYS A 234 25.05 -7.10 10.29
N GLN A 235 24.08 -6.35 9.82
CA GLN A 235 24.16 -5.52 8.62
C GLN A 235 23.42 -4.20 8.88
N ASP A 236 24.03 -3.06 8.57
CA ASP A 236 23.31 -1.79 8.53
C ASP A 236 22.64 -1.64 7.15
N LEU A 237 21.33 -1.45 7.12
CA LEU A 237 20.56 -1.35 5.88
C LEU A 237 20.86 -0.07 5.11
N LYS A 238 21.44 0.97 5.75
CA LYS A 238 21.91 2.17 5.05
C LYS A 238 23.00 1.91 4.01
N THR A 239 23.59 0.71 4.04
CA THR A 239 24.57 0.25 3.04
C THR A 239 23.97 0.00 1.67
N LEU A 240 22.63 -0.09 1.56
CA LEU A 240 21.93 0.16 0.29
C LEU A 240 21.86 1.68 0.10
N ARG A 241 22.88 2.21 -0.56
CA ARG A 241 23.02 3.64 -0.83
C ARG A 241 22.11 4.05 -1.98
N VAL A 242 21.71 5.31 -1.99
CA VAL A 242 20.82 5.86 -3.01
C VAL A 242 21.36 7.17 -3.54
N LYS A 243 21.34 7.35 -4.86
CA LYS A 243 21.47 8.66 -5.50
C LYS A 243 20.16 9.05 -6.17
N CYS A 244 19.82 10.34 -6.10
CA CYS A 244 18.78 10.94 -6.94
C CYS A 244 19.46 11.92 -7.91
N ASN A 245 19.28 11.75 -9.21
CA ASN A 245 19.89 12.60 -10.25
C ASN A 245 21.41 12.76 -10.06
N GLY A 246 22.09 11.66 -9.67
CA GLY A 246 23.53 11.62 -9.39
C GLY A 246 23.95 12.22 -8.04
N GLN A 247 23.04 12.84 -7.28
CA GLN A 247 23.31 13.35 -5.94
C GLN A 247 23.10 12.25 -4.89
N GLU A 248 24.10 12.03 -4.04
CA GLU A 248 24.02 11.07 -2.94
C GLU A 248 23.00 11.51 -1.89
N LEU A 249 22.10 10.60 -1.48
CA LEU A 249 21.12 10.85 -0.44
C LEU A 249 21.63 10.39 0.93
N SER A 250 21.26 11.14 1.98
CA SER A 250 21.54 10.73 3.36
C SER A 250 20.53 9.69 3.81
N ILE A 251 21.00 8.47 4.06
CA ILE A 251 20.15 7.34 4.46
C ILE A 251 20.18 7.17 5.98
N PRO A 252 19.02 7.08 6.67
CA PRO A 252 19.01 6.80 8.10
C PRO A 252 19.64 5.43 8.39
N SER A 253 20.35 5.30 9.50
CA SER A 253 20.93 4.01 9.91
C SER A 253 19.84 3.08 10.44
N LYS A 254 19.92 1.81 10.04
CA LYS A 254 19.07 0.74 10.58
C LYS A 254 19.87 -0.56 10.59
N GLU A 255 20.50 -0.85 11.73
CA GLU A 255 21.14 -2.16 11.94
C GLU A 255 20.07 -3.26 12.09
N VAL A 256 20.28 -4.36 11.40
CA VAL A 256 19.54 -5.61 11.55
C VAL A 256 20.48 -6.72 11.97
N THR A 257 20.00 -7.63 12.83
CA THR A 257 20.83 -8.70 13.40
C THR A 257 20.19 -10.08 13.28
N GLY A 258 21.05 -11.10 13.21
CA GLY A 258 20.61 -12.49 13.28
C GLY A 258 20.12 -12.88 14.69
N ASP A 259 20.66 -12.27 15.75
CA ASP A 259 20.19 -12.47 17.14
C ASP A 259 18.71 -12.10 17.31
N ALA A 260 18.26 -11.04 16.63
CA ALA A 260 16.87 -10.60 16.62
C ALA A 260 16.01 -11.30 15.54
N GLN A 261 16.57 -12.27 14.81
CA GLN A 261 15.90 -13.00 13.72
C GLN A 261 15.33 -12.08 12.62
N GLN A 262 16.06 -11.03 12.25
CA GLN A 262 15.59 -10.00 11.31
C GLN A 262 15.93 -10.28 9.84
N GLY A 263 16.38 -11.49 9.53
CA GLY A 263 16.72 -11.91 8.17
C GLY A 263 15.55 -11.85 7.21
N ASN A 264 15.74 -11.21 6.06
CA ASN A 264 14.72 -10.94 5.04
C ASN A 264 13.48 -10.18 5.55
N THR A 265 13.52 -9.58 6.73
CA THR A 265 12.43 -8.71 7.19
C THR A 265 12.56 -7.35 6.50
N PRO A 266 11.53 -6.86 5.78
CA PRO A 266 11.56 -5.53 5.20
C PRO A 266 11.47 -4.46 6.29
N PHE A 267 12.33 -3.45 6.20
CA PHE A 267 12.28 -2.24 7.01
C PHE A 267 12.14 -1.03 6.10
N LYS A 268 11.26 -0.12 6.51
CA LYS A 268 10.96 1.10 5.77
C LYS A 268 12.04 2.15 6.00
N MET A 269 12.52 2.74 4.91
CA MET A 269 13.45 3.86 4.87
C MET A 269 12.72 5.04 4.25
N THR A 270 12.85 6.22 4.85
CA THR A 270 12.20 7.46 4.38
C THR A 270 13.24 8.55 4.28
N ILE A 271 13.27 9.24 3.14
CA ILE A 271 14.15 10.37 2.86
C ILE A 271 13.25 11.49 2.34
N GLU A 272 13.11 12.53 3.15
CA GLU A 272 12.30 13.69 2.80
C GLU A 272 13.11 14.71 2.00
N ASN A 273 12.41 15.59 1.30
CA ASN A 273 13.02 16.73 0.59
C ASN A 273 14.08 16.33 -0.45
N VAL A 274 13.87 15.19 -1.12
CA VAL A 274 14.70 14.74 -2.24
C VAL A 274 14.47 15.67 -3.41
N THR A 275 15.54 16.34 -3.87
CA THR A 275 15.49 17.17 -5.08
C THR A 275 15.23 16.29 -6.29
N ILE A 276 14.18 16.61 -7.04
CA ILE A 276 13.74 15.89 -8.23
C ILE A 276 13.52 16.85 -9.39
N SER A 277 13.40 16.28 -10.58
CA SER A 277 13.05 16.98 -11.82
C SER A 277 12.34 16.01 -12.75
N ASP A 278 11.76 16.50 -13.85
CA ASP A 278 11.36 15.59 -14.90
C ASP A 278 12.57 14.78 -15.38
N ASN A 279 12.32 13.52 -15.74
CA ASN A 279 13.36 12.51 -15.99
C ASN A 279 14.23 12.18 -14.77
N THR A 280 13.65 12.20 -13.58
CA THR A 280 14.35 11.81 -12.35
C THR A 280 14.90 10.38 -12.48
N THR A 281 16.13 10.19 -12.00
CA THR A 281 16.78 8.89 -11.88
C THR A 281 17.11 8.59 -10.43
N LEU A 282 16.63 7.45 -9.93
CA LEU A 282 17.02 6.89 -8.64
C LEU A 282 18.02 5.74 -8.89
N GLU A 283 19.23 5.85 -8.37
CA GLU A 283 20.24 4.78 -8.40
C GLU A 283 20.36 4.16 -7.02
N PHE A 284 20.06 2.86 -6.91
CA PHE A 284 20.29 2.07 -5.69
C PHE A 284 21.54 1.24 -5.88
N TYR A 285 22.48 1.31 -4.93
CA TYR A 285 23.74 0.61 -5.05
C TYR A 285 24.33 0.18 -3.70
N CYS A 286 25.21 -0.80 -3.73
CA CYS A 286 25.98 -1.23 -2.59
C CYS A 286 27.42 -1.56 -3.01
N THR A 287 28.34 -1.50 -2.06
CA THR A 287 29.75 -1.83 -2.28
C THR A 287 30.12 -3.15 -1.61
N THR A 288 31.11 -3.83 -2.18
CA THR A 288 31.66 -5.12 -1.72
C THR A 288 32.13 -5.06 -0.28
N SER A 289 32.71 -3.92 0.14
CA SER A 289 33.22 -3.72 1.50
C SER A 289 32.12 -3.54 2.55
N GLU A 290 30.92 -3.13 2.16
CA GLU A 290 29.85 -2.74 3.09
C GLU A 290 28.68 -3.73 3.09
N ASN A 291 28.38 -4.34 1.96
CA ASN A 291 27.30 -5.34 1.82
C ASN A 291 27.83 -6.74 2.14
N THR A 292 27.85 -7.11 3.42
CA THR A 292 28.45 -8.39 3.84
C THR A 292 27.51 -9.56 3.58
N TYR A 293 26.23 -9.41 3.93
CA TYR A 293 25.26 -10.52 3.91
C TYR A 293 24.33 -10.52 2.70
N GLY A 294 24.34 -9.45 1.90
CA GLY A 294 23.40 -9.23 0.81
C GLY A 294 22.15 -8.48 1.27
N LEU A 295 21.60 -7.69 0.35
CA LEU A 295 20.50 -6.76 0.60
C LEU A 295 19.32 -7.07 -0.33
N ARG A 296 18.11 -6.78 0.15
CA ARG A 296 16.86 -6.96 -0.58
C ARG A 296 16.10 -5.66 -0.61
N LEU A 297 15.84 -5.12 -1.80
CA LEU A 297 14.95 -3.99 -2.02
C LEU A 297 13.56 -4.52 -2.36
N TYR A 298 12.56 -4.26 -1.51
CA TYR A 298 11.22 -4.84 -1.62
C TYR A 298 10.22 -3.92 -2.33
N SER A 299 10.37 -2.62 -2.16
CA SER A 299 9.52 -1.63 -2.81
C SER A 299 10.21 -0.27 -2.86
N VAL A 300 9.77 0.57 -3.80
CA VAL A 300 10.21 1.96 -3.95
C VAL A 300 8.98 2.83 -4.21
N LYS A 301 8.91 4.00 -3.58
CA LYS A 301 7.85 4.99 -3.76
C LYS A 301 8.44 6.40 -3.69
N LEU A 302 8.17 7.22 -4.68
CA LEU A 302 8.53 8.64 -4.70
C LEU A 302 7.23 9.44 -4.75
N TYR A 303 7.05 10.35 -3.80
CA TYR A 303 5.78 11.08 -3.67
C TYR A 303 5.98 12.50 -3.11
N VAL A 304 5.10 13.42 -3.47
CA VAL A 304 5.03 14.74 -2.83
C VAL A 304 4.06 14.64 -1.67
N PRO A 305 4.49 14.87 -0.42
CA PRO A 305 3.55 14.90 0.70
C PRO A 305 2.51 15.99 0.45
N GLY A 306 1.25 15.70 0.76
CA GLY A 306 0.22 16.72 0.70
C GLY A 306 0.60 17.90 1.61
N SER A 307 0.20 19.12 1.25
CA SER A 307 0.25 20.27 2.14
C SER A 307 -0.75 20.06 3.28
N GLY A 308 -0.37 19.23 4.24
CA GLY A 308 -0.90 19.33 5.58
C GLY A 308 -0.58 20.75 6.05
N SER A 309 -1.61 21.46 6.50
CA SER A 309 -1.43 22.70 7.26
C SER A 309 -0.46 22.41 8.40
N GLY A 310 0.83 22.70 8.17
CA GLY A 310 1.79 22.91 9.21
C GLY A 310 1.29 24.16 9.93
N SER A 311 0.50 23.96 10.99
CA SER A 311 0.31 24.99 12.00
C SER A 311 1.68 25.26 12.60
N THR A 312 2.44 26.15 11.97
CA THR A 312 3.49 26.92 12.63
C THR A 312 2.80 27.67 13.76
N SER A 313 2.82 27.07 14.95
CA SER A 313 2.55 27.75 16.20
C SER A 313 3.60 28.83 16.38
N GLY A 314 3.21 30.05 16.05
CA GLY A 314 4.02 31.24 16.19
C GLY A 314 3.15 32.46 15.94
N ASP A 315 2.28 32.81 16.89
CA ASP A 315 2.30 34.17 17.42
C ASP A 315 1.53 34.25 18.76
N GLY A 316 2.05 35.07 19.67
CA GLY A 316 1.43 35.35 20.95
C GLY A 316 0.14 36.15 20.79
N GLY A 317 -0.90 35.77 21.53
CA GLY A 317 -2.18 36.48 21.52
C GLY A 317 -3.06 36.05 22.69
N THR A 318 -2.97 36.84 23.75
CA THR A 318 -3.78 36.92 24.98
C THR A 318 -5.09 36.12 25.08
N THR A 319 -5.20 35.35 26.17
CA THR A 319 -6.45 34.82 26.75
C THR A 319 -7.49 35.93 26.92
N ILE A 320 -8.67 35.78 26.30
CA ILE A 320 -9.86 36.56 26.66
C ILE A 320 -10.81 35.63 27.40
N GLU A 321 -10.93 35.81 28.71
CA GLU A 321 -11.97 35.18 29.53
C GLU A 321 -13.35 35.74 29.16
N PRO A 322 -14.43 34.93 29.21
CA PRO A 322 -15.77 35.42 28.98
C PRO A 322 -16.24 36.29 30.16
N THR A 323 -16.65 37.52 29.86
CA THR A 323 -17.39 38.36 30.81
C THR A 323 -18.78 37.76 31.05
N PRO A 324 -19.25 37.57 32.30
CA PRO A 324 -20.61 37.15 32.56
C PRO A 324 -21.58 38.28 32.21
N SER A 325 -22.64 37.95 31.47
CA SER A 325 -23.81 38.83 31.36
C SER A 325 -24.76 38.55 32.53
N ASN A 326 -25.26 39.64 33.11
CA ASN A 326 -26.15 39.71 34.27
C ASN A 326 -27.41 38.84 34.17
#